data_AF-A0A9D6RN15-F1
#
_entry.id   AF-A0A9D6RN15-F1
#
_cell.length_a   1.000
_cell.length_b   1.000
_cell.length_c   1.000
_cell.angle_alpha   90.00
_cell.angle_beta   90.00
_cell.angle_gamma   90.00
#
_symmetry.space_group_name_H-M   'P 1'
#
loop_
_entity.id
_entity.type
_entity.pdbx_description
1 polymer ?
#
loop_
_entity_poly.entity_id
_entity_poly.type
_entity_poly.pdbx_seq_one_letter_code
_entity_poly.pdbx_strand_id
1 'polypeptide(L)'
;MTDLELIFTMLGEASTTEIAKKKDAQGFPANKKAARVGGAIAGNARHELETESGQRVSSKENFKSLSEGRTRLLRKRPSKAD
;
A
#
# COMPACT_ATOMS: atom_id res chain seq x y z
N MET A 1 -5.23 -8.56 0.39
CA MET A 1 -4.06 -7.90 -0.19
C MET A 1 -4.16 -8.01 -1.70
N THR A 2 -4.47 -6.89 -2.33
CA THR A 2 -4.57 -6.69 -3.79
C THR A 2 -3.25 -6.19 -4.36
N ASP A 3 -3.13 -6.18 -5.69
CA ASP A 3 -1.93 -5.67 -6.37
C ASP A 3 -1.70 -4.18 -6.10
N LEU A 4 -2.78 -3.37 -6.09
CA LEU A 4 -2.69 -1.95 -5.74
C LEU A 4 -2.25 -1.78 -4.28
N GLU A 5 -2.81 -2.54 -3.33
CA GLU A 5 -2.35 -2.51 -1.93
C GLU A 5 -0.85 -2.81 -1.81
N LEU A 6 -0.35 -3.77 -2.59
CA LEU A 6 1.07 -4.11 -2.64
C LEU A 6 1.92 -2.99 -3.24
N ILE A 7 1.50 -2.39 -4.36
CA ILE A 7 2.21 -1.28 -5.01
C ILE A 7 2.32 -0.07 -4.07
N PHE A 8 1.24 0.33 -3.40
CA PHE A 8 1.31 1.45 -2.44
C PHE A 8 2.15 1.11 -1.21
N THR A 9 2.16 -0.14 -0.77
CA THR A 9 3.06 -0.60 0.30
C THR A 9 4.52 -0.43 -0.12
N MET A 10 4.88 -0.92 -1.31
CA MET A 10 6.23 -0.78 -1.86
C MET A 10 6.62 0.69 -2.07
N LEU A 11 5.69 1.54 -2.50
CA LEU A 11 5.91 2.98 -2.62
C LEU A 11 6.25 3.61 -1.26
N GLY A 12 5.54 3.21 -0.19
CA GLY A 12 5.80 3.68 1.17
C GLY A 12 7.18 3.25 1.69
N GLU A 13 7.56 2.00 1.44
CA GLU A 13 8.88 1.45 1.79
C GLU A 13 10.01 2.14 1.02
N ALA A 14 9.88 2.26 -0.30
CA ALA A 14 10.86 2.92 -1.15
C ALA A 14 11.02 4.40 -0.75
N SER A 15 9.90 5.11 -0.58
CA SER A 15 9.92 6.52 -0.14
C SER A 15 10.58 6.69 1.23
N THR A 16 10.22 5.84 2.19
CA THR A 16 10.83 5.85 3.53
C THR A 16 12.33 5.63 3.45
N THR A 17 12.76 4.63 2.67
CA THR A 17 14.17 4.26 2.49
C THR A 17 14.97 5.39 1.86
N GLU A 18 14.45 5.99 0.79
CA GLU A 18 15.14 7.09 0.11
C GLU A 18 15.21 8.33 1.00
N ILE A 19 14.17 8.64 1.76
CA ILE A 19 14.19 9.74 2.74
C ILE A 19 15.20 9.47 3.86
N ALA A 20 15.23 8.24 4.39
CA ALA A 20 16.16 7.86 5.45
C ALA A 20 17.61 7.99 4.98
N LYS A 21 17.93 7.51 3.77
CA LYS A 21 19.26 7.65 3.16
C LYS A 21 19.63 9.13 2.92
N LYS A 22 18.73 9.91 2.31
CA LYS A 22 19.01 11.33 1.98
C LYS A 22 19.18 12.21 3.21
N LYS A 23 18.52 11.88 4.32
CA LYS A 23 18.63 12.63 5.57
C LYS A 23 19.64 12.04 6.55
N ASP A 24 20.36 11.00 6.15
CA ASP A 24 21.25 10.22 7.02
C ASP A 24 20.57 9.90 8.37
N ALA A 25 19.38 9.29 8.30
CA ALA A 25 18.54 9.07 9.46
C ALA A 25 19.13 8.02 10.39
N GLN A 26 19.72 8.48 11.50
CA GLN A 26 20.35 7.61 12.50
C GLN A 26 19.42 7.31 13.70
N GLY A 27 19.39 6.05 14.12
CA GLY A 27 18.63 5.59 15.27
C GLY A 27 17.10 5.67 15.08
N PHE A 28 16.37 5.26 16.12
CA PHE A 28 14.91 5.13 16.05
C PHE A 28 14.17 6.46 15.80
N PRO A 29 14.48 7.59 16.47
CA PRO A 29 13.71 8.83 16.30
C PRO A 29 13.75 9.38 14.86
N ALA A 30 14.92 9.35 14.23
CA ALA A 30 15.09 9.83 12.85
C ALA A 30 14.38 8.91 11.85
N ASN A 31 14.54 7.59 12.00
CA ASN A 31 13.88 6.60 11.15
C ASN A 31 12.36 6.64 11.30
N LYS A 32 11.84 6.88 12.51
CA LYS A 32 10.41 7.11 12.75
C LYS A 32 9.89 8.32 11.96
N LYS A 33 10.68 9.39 11.88
CA LYS A 33 10.33 10.57 11.08
C LYS A 33 10.35 10.24 9.58
N ALA A 34 11.38 9.53 9.09
CA ALA A 34 11.45 9.09 7.71
C ALA A 34 10.25 8.21 7.32
N ALA A 35 9.89 7.23 8.16
CA ALA A 35 8.75 6.35 7.96
C ALA A 35 7.41 7.09 7.91
N ARG A 36 7.21 8.10 8.76
CA ARG A 36 6.01 8.95 8.71
C ARG A 36 5.91 9.71 7.40
N VAL A 37 7.02 10.26 6.90
CA VAL A 37 7.02 11.00 5.63
C VAL A 37 6.81 10.05 4.45
N GLY A 38 7.52 8.91 4.40
CA GLY A 38 7.34 7.92 3.33
C GLY A 38 5.93 7.33 3.30
N GLY A 39 5.36 7.04 4.48
CA GLY A 39 3.96 6.63 4.61
C GLY A 39 2.96 7.70 4.17
N ALA A 40 3.24 8.97 4.45
CA ALA A 40 2.39 10.08 3.97
C ALA A 40 2.42 10.22 2.44
N ILE A 41 3.59 10.03 1.80
CA ILE A 41 3.72 10.06 0.33
C ILE A 41 2.86 8.97 -0.30
N ALA A 42 3.00 7.72 0.16
CA ALA A 42 2.19 6.61 -0.34
C ALA A 42 0.70 6.78 -0.03
N GLY A 43 0.38 7.30 1.16
CA GLY A 43 -0.99 7.60 1.57
C GLY A 43 -1.67 8.64 0.67
N ASN A 44 -0.95 9.72 0.34
CA ASN A 44 -1.44 10.77 -0.54
C ASN A 44 -1.67 10.24 -1.96
N ALA A 45 -0.70 9.52 -2.53
CA ALA A 45 -0.84 8.93 -3.86
C ALA A 45 -2.01 7.93 -3.92
N ARG A 46 -2.21 7.13 -2.86
CA ARG A 46 -3.38 6.25 -2.74
C ARG A 46 -4.67 7.05 -2.73
N HIS A 47 -4.75 8.10 -1.92
CA HIS A 47 -5.94 8.95 -1.82
C HIS A 47 -6.28 9.64 -3.14
N GLU A 48 -5.28 10.10 -3.88
CA GLU A 48 -5.45 10.70 -5.21
C GLU A 48 -6.04 9.67 -6.18
N LEU A 49 -5.48 8.46 -6.26
CA LEU A 49 -6.03 7.38 -7.09
C LEU A 49 -7.46 7.01 -6.70
N GLU A 50 -7.76 6.88 -5.40
CA GLU A 50 -9.10 6.55 -4.92
C GLU A 50 -10.12 7.65 -5.27
N THR A 51 -9.69 8.91 -5.29
CA THR A 51 -10.53 10.06 -5.65
C THR A 51 -10.86 10.04 -7.12
N GLU A 52 -9.86 9.84 -7.99
CA GLU A 52 -10.05 9.83 -9.44
C GLU A 52 -10.77 8.56 -9.94
N SER A 53 -10.48 7.40 -9.35
CA SER A 53 -11.10 6.13 -9.75
C SER A 53 -12.45 5.85 -9.10
N GLY A 54 -12.79 6.53 -8.01
CA GLY A 54 -13.98 6.25 -7.19
C GLY A 54 -13.95 4.90 -6.45
N GLN A 55 -12.85 4.13 -6.56
CA GLN A 55 -12.71 2.82 -5.95
C GLN A 55 -11.71 2.85 -4.80
N ARG A 56 -12.03 2.18 -3.69
CA ARG A 56 -11.06 2.01 -2.60
C ARG A 56 -9.97 1.03 -2.99
N VAL A 57 -8.73 1.41 -2.73
CA VAL A 57 -7.56 0.54 -2.91
C VAL A 57 -7.52 -0.52 -1.81
N SER A 58 -7.86 -0.16 -0.56
CA SER A 58 -7.81 -1.09 0.56
C SER A 58 -9.00 -2.05 0.59
N SER A 59 -8.73 -3.34 0.73
CA SER A 59 -9.75 -4.39 0.91
C SER A 59 -10.00 -4.67 2.40
N LYS A 60 -11.25 -4.99 2.76
CA LYS A 60 -11.59 -5.50 4.11
C LYS A 60 -11.33 -7.01 4.27
N GLU A 61 -10.87 -7.66 3.20
CA GLU A 61 -10.71 -9.10 3.17
C GLU A 61 -9.42 -9.53 3.88
N ASN A 62 -9.57 -10.31 4.94
CA ASN A 62 -8.43 -10.95 5.59
C ASN A 62 -8.11 -12.27 4.89
N PHE A 63 -6.89 -12.39 4.37
CA PHE A 63 -6.42 -13.58 3.68
C PHE A 63 -6.56 -14.87 4.50
N LYS A 64 -6.38 -14.81 5.82
CA LYS A 64 -6.50 -15.98 6.72
C LYS A 64 -7.95 -16.44 6.94
N SER A 65 -8.92 -15.59 6.62
CA SER A 65 -10.35 -15.87 6.80
C SER A 65 -11.04 -16.37 5.53
N LEU A 66 -10.31 -16.44 4.41
CA LEU A 66 -10.82 -16.94 3.14
C LEU A 66 -10.69 -18.46 3.09
N SER A 67 -11.80 -19.17 2.89
CA SER A 67 -11.76 -20.60 2.57
C SER A 67 -11.04 -20.81 1.23
N GLU A 68 -10.33 -21.94 1.06
CA GLU A 68 -9.53 -22.21 -0.14
C GLU A 68 -10.32 -22.07 -1.45
N GLY A 69 -11.62 -22.39 -1.44
CA GLY A 69 -12.52 -22.21 -2.58
C GLY A 69 -12.75 -20.75 -2.95
N ARG A 70 -12.86 -19.85 -1.95
CA ARG A 70 -12.95 -18.40 -2.15
C ARG A 70 -11.64 -17.81 -2.63
N THR A 71 -10.52 -18.28 -2.09
CA THR A 71 -9.16 -17.87 -2.51
C THR A 71 -8.91 -18.18 -3.98
N ARG A 72 -9.38 -19.33 -4.49
CA ARG A 72 -9.30 -19.68 -5.92
C ARG A 72 -10.21 -18.84 -6.81
N LEU A 73 -11.40 -18.44 -6.34
CA LEU A 73 -12.33 -17.60 -7.10
C LEU A 73 -11.83 -16.15 -7.23
N LEU A 74 -11.25 -15.59 -6.16
CA LEU A 74 -10.65 -14.25 -6.17
C LEU A 74 -9.47 -14.15 -7.14
N ARG A 75 -8.61 -15.19 -7.22
CA ARG A 75 -7.52 -15.27 -8.21
C ARG A 75 -8.01 -15.37 -9.67
N LYS A 76 -9.27 -15.74 -9.90
CA LYS A 76 -9.85 -15.95 -11.23
C LYS A 76 -10.73 -14.80 -11.73
N ARG A 77 -11.05 -13.81 -10.90
CA ARG A 77 -11.88 -12.67 -11.35
C ARG A 77 -11.00 -11.72 -12.18
N PRO A 78 -11.28 -11.53 -13.48
CA PRO A 78 -10.69 -10.40 -14.20
C PRO A 78 -11.25 -9.11 -13.60
N SER A 79 -10.42 -8.06 -13.53
CA SER A 79 -10.87 -6.74 -13.11
C SER A 79 -12.05 -6.32 -13.97
N LYS A 80 -13.26 -6.28 -13.40
CA LYS A 80 -14.37 -5.62 -14.06
C LYS A 80 -14.07 -4.12 -14.01
N ALA A 81 -13.58 -3.61 -15.14
CA ALA A 81 -13.75 -2.22 -15.51
C ALA A 81 -15.19 -2.11 -16.03
N ASP A 82 -16.05 -1.50 -15.21
CA ASP A 82 -17.29 -0.86 -15.66
C ASP A 82 -17.06 0.66 -15.54
#